data_AF-A0A372RTT9-F1
#
_entry.id   AF-A0A372RTT9-F1
#
_cell.length_a   1.000
_cell.length_b   1.000
_cell.length_c   1.000
_cell.angle_alpha   90.00
_cell.angle_beta   90.00
_cell.angle_gamma   90.00
#
_symmetry.space_group_name_H-M   'P 1'
#
loop_
_entity.id
_entity.type
_entity.pdbx_description
1 polymer ?
#
loop_
_entity_poly.entity_id
_entity_poly.type
_entity_poly.pdbx_seq_one_letter_code
_entity_poly.pdbx_strand_id
1 'polypeptide(L)'
;MDLKNIHDANIIHKDYHSGNIFLDKSTYSEDIFIKKIKKDESNIKAITGDLGLSAIEPSDDDEVYGIIPFVAPEIFQGAKYTKASDIYSFGMIMWELMTGRRPFWDRSHDAYLIIEICDGRRPPIITNAPEGYELMKKCWHSDPTKRPTAKKLYRKIRAILRKEWKCRHNPTKIIESPNIGPITKINPNAIYKSRPLSEMIKSAENTINTINIKKIDRRKFDEFIENNEENENGYLTKEFQFDTYNDLYITREIEFDI
;
A
#
# COMPACT_ATOMS: atom_id res chain seq x y z
N MET A 1 12.96 18.89 0.59
CA MET A 1 12.09 17.71 0.74
C MET A 1 12.71 16.88 1.82
N ASP A 2 12.00 16.75 2.92
CA ASP A 2 12.63 16.41 4.20
C ASP A 2 13.02 14.94 4.26
N LEU A 3 12.27 14.05 3.60
CA LEU A 3 12.65 12.64 3.44
C LEU A 3 14.04 12.46 2.81
N LYS A 4 14.44 13.33 1.87
CA LYS A 4 15.81 13.29 1.31
C LYS A 4 16.84 13.57 2.39
N ASN A 5 16.59 14.55 3.26
CA ASN A 5 17.52 14.93 4.31
C ASN A 5 17.61 13.84 5.38
N ILE A 6 16.48 13.23 5.75
CA ILE A 6 16.40 12.06 6.65
C ILE A 6 17.23 10.90 6.07
N HIS A 7 17.03 10.57 4.80
CA HIS A 7 17.77 9.48 4.13
C HIS A 7 19.26 9.79 3.94
N ASP A 8 19.64 11.04 3.68
CA ASP A 8 21.03 11.48 3.58
C ASP A 8 21.73 11.42 4.95
N ALA A 9 21.00 11.63 6.05
CA ALA A 9 21.47 11.41 7.42
C ALA A 9 21.49 9.92 7.84
N ASN A 10 21.25 9.01 6.88
CA ASN A 10 21.14 7.58 7.08
C ASN A 10 20.01 7.11 8.00
N ILE A 11 18.96 7.92 8.17
CA ILE A 11 17.79 7.59 8.96
C ILE A 11 16.71 6.97 8.05
N ILE A 12 16.03 5.94 8.56
CA ILE A 12 14.83 5.33 7.98
C ILE A 12 13.65 5.74 8.86
N HIS A 13 12.58 6.27 8.26
CA HIS A 13 11.45 6.82 9.01
C HIS A 13 10.57 5.73 9.64
N LYS A 14 10.37 4.62 8.93
CA LYS A 14 9.58 3.43 9.31
C LYS A 14 8.06 3.63 9.36
N ASP A 15 7.57 4.81 9.70
CA ASP A 15 6.13 5.14 9.72
C ASP A 15 5.80 6.39 8.88
N TYR A 16 6.19 6.38 7.60
CA TYR A 16 6.08 7.57 6.76
C TYR A 16 4.71 7.69 6.08
N HIS A 17 3.83 8.56 6.57
CA HIS A 17 2.50 8.79 5.98
C HIS A 17 2.10 10.26 6.04
N SER A 18 0.99 10.63 5.39
CA SER A 18 0.52 12.03 5.33
C SER A 18 0.23 12.63 6.71
N GLY A 19 -0.25 11.84 7.66
CA GLY A 19 -0.41 12.25 9.07
C GLY A 19 0.89 12.66 9.80
N ASN A 20 2.07 12.27 9.30
CA ASN A 20 3.39 12.62 9.86
C ASN A 20 4.06 13.75 9.05
N ILE A 21 3.29 14.44 8.20
CA ILE A 21 3.71 15.62 7.46
C ILE A 21 2.94 16.82 7.99
N PHE A 22 3.65 17.73 8.65
CA PHE A 22 3.12 18.94 9.25
C PHE A 22 3.26 20.14 8.32
N LEU A 23 2.31 21.06 8.39
CA LEU A 23 2.34 22.30 7.62
C LEU A 23 2.80 23.44 8.52
N ASP A 24 4.04 23.88 8.33
CA ASP A 24 4.58 25.06 8.98
C ASP A 24 4.25 26.31 8.15
N LYS A 25 3.60 27.27 8.80
CA LYS A 25 3.24 28.58 8.23
C LYS A 25 4.33 29.64 8.49
N SER A 26 5.43 29.28 9.16
CA SER A 26 6.55 30.18 9.41
C SER A 26 7.28 30.49 8.09
N THR A 27 7.61 31.78 7.91
CA THR A 27 7.80 32.42 6.60
C THR A 27 9.13 32.12 5.89
N TYR A 28 9.90 31.09 6.28
CA TYR A 28 11.26 30.89 5.74
C TYR A 28 11.43 29.60 4.92
N SER A 29 11.47 29.76 3.59
CA SER A 29 12.07 28.77 2.69
C SER A 29 13.49 29.20 2.34
N GLU A 30 14.50 28.35 2.55
CA GLU A 30 15.87 28.61 2.08
C GLU A 30 16.04 28.41 0.56
N ASP A 31 15.12 27.69 -0.09
CA ASP A 31 15.22 27.43 -1.52
C ASP A 31 14.82 28.68 -2.33
N ILE A 32 15.83 29.36 -2.87
CA ILE A 32 15.70 30.57 -3.70
C ILE A 32 14.73 30.35 -4.88
N PHE A 33 14.64 29.14 -5.41
CA PHE A 33 13.71 28.83 -6.49
C PHE A 33 12.26 28.80 -5.99
N ILE A 34 12.02 28.20 -4.82
CA ILE A 34 10.68 28.16 -4.19
C ILE A 34 10.24 29.57 -3.77
N LYS A 35 11.17 30.38 -3.22
CA LYS A 35 10.94 31.81 -2.92
C LYS A 35 10.48 32.60 -4.15
N LYS A 36 11.02 32.32 -5.33
CA LYS A 36 10.62 33.00 -6.59
C LYS A 36 9.26 32.55 -7.13
N ILE A 37 8.82 31.33 -6.80
CA ILE A 37 7.49 30.83 -7.20
C ILE A 37 6.39 31.40 -6.31
N LYS A 38 6.62 31.48 -4.98
CA LYS A 38 5.59 31.78 -3.97
C LYS A 38 5.42 33.27 -3.64
N LYS A 39 5.55 34.16 -4.63
CA LYS A 39 5.59 35.61 -4.34
C LYS A 39 4.28 36.18 -3.78
N ASP A 40 3.15 35.50 -3.96
CA ASP A 40 1.80 35.99 -3.62
C ASP A 40 0.98 35.09 -2.66
N GLU A 41 1.54 34.01 -2.10
CA GLU A 41 0.81 33.14 -1.16
C GLU A 41 1.61 32.88 0.12
N SER A 42 0.92 32.69 1.25
CA SER A 42 1.52 32.31 2.53
C SER A 42 2.52 31.17 2.34
N ASN A 43 3.77 31.37 2.78
CA ASN A 43 4.85 30.39 2.70
C ASN A 43 4.53 29.17 3.58
N ILE A 44 3.73 28.23 3.08
CA ILE A 44 3.50 26.95 3.76
C ILE A 44 4.64 26.00 3.40
N LYS A 45 5.35 25.50 4.40
CA LYS A 45 6.39 24.48 4.30
C LYS A 45 5.85 23.16 4.86
N ALA A 46 5.93 22.10 4.07
CA ALA A 46 5.70 20.75 4.57
C ALA A 46 6.95 20.25 5.30
N ILE A 47 6.79 19.81 6.55
CA ILE A 47 7.84 19.28 7.41
C ILE A 47 7.51 17.84 7.79
N THR A 48 8.47 16.94 7.64
CA THR A 48 8.34 15.57 8.16
C THR A 48 8.64 15.56 9.66
N GLY A 49 7.75 14.97 10.45
CA GLY A 49 7.95 14.76 11.89
C GLY A 49 7.64 13.33 12.31
N ASP A 50 7.49 13.12 13.62
CA ASP A 50 7.27 11.80 14.25
C ASP A 50 8.33 10.75 13.91
N LEU A 51 9.56 11.01 14.37
CA LEU A 51 10.70 10.12 14.23
C LEU A 51 10.84 9.13 15.40
N GLY A 52 9.79 8.95 16.22
CA GLY A 52 9.85 8.11 17.42
C GLY A 52 10.13 6.63 17.14
N LEU A 53 9.83 6.19 15.92
CA LEU A 53 10.09 4.84 15.44
C LEU A 53 11.26 4.75 14.45
N SER A 54 11.91 5.88 14.15
CA SER A 54 12.96 5.95 13.15
C SER A 54 14.25 5.31 13.64
N ALA A 55 15.03 4.76 12.71
CA ALA A 55 16.28 4.07 13.04
C ALA A 55 17.35 4.32 11.98
N ILE A 56 18.62 4.25 12.38
CA ILE A 56 19.77 4.25 11.45
C ILE A 56 19.94 2.86 10.84
N GLU A 57 19.72 1.82 11.66
CA GLU A 57 19.71 0.43 11.25
C GLU A 57 18.45 -0.26 11.81
N PRO A 58 17.71 -1.01 10.98
CA PRO A 58 16.54 -1.77 11.44
C PRO A 58 16.96 -2.97 12.29
N SER A 59 16.26 -3.22 13.40
CA SER A 59 16.51 -4.36 14.27
C SER A 59 15.76 -5.61 13.79
N ASP A 60 16.24 -6.81 14.17
CA ASP A 60 15.58 -8.09 13.85
C ASP A 60 14.27 -8.29 14.63
N ASP A 61 14.14 -7.66 15.79
CA ASP A 61 12.98 -7.82 16.70
C ASP A 61 11.98 -6.64 16.60
N ASP A 62 12.09 -5.83 15.54
CA ASP A 62 11.21 -4.69 15.34
C ASP A 62 9.78 -5.16 15.03
N GLU A 63 8.84 -4.90 15.95
CA GLU A 63 7.40 -4.96 15.66
C GLU A 63 7.09 -4.17 14.39
N VAL A 64 6.35 -4.78 13.46
CA VAL A 64 5.89 -4.07 12.27
C VAL A 64 4.82 -3.08 12.70
N TYR A 65 5.13 -1.79 12.57
CA TYR A 65 4.26 -0.70 13.00
C TYR A 65 3.95 0.21 11.83
N GLY A 66 2.68 0.63 11.73
CA GLY A 66 2.28 1.66 10.79
C GLY A 66 0.84 1.52 10.31
N ILE A 67 0.56 2.08 9.14
CA ILE A 67 -0.76 2.07 8.52
C ILE A 67 -0.72 1.18 7.27
N ILE A 68 -1.53 0.11 7.22
CA ILE A 68 -1.45 -0.95 6.19
C ILE A 68 -1.22 -0.42 4.76
N PRO A 69 -1.98 0.57 4.25
CA PRO A 69 -1.77 1.08 2.89
C PRO A 69 -0.40 1.69 2.62
N PHE A 70 0.26 2.25 3.65
CA PHE A 70 1.54 2.93 3.55
C PHE A 70 2.73 1.99 3.83
N VAL A 71 2.49 0.80 4.38
CA VAL A 71 3.54 -0.20 4.64
C VAL A 71 3.88 -0.92 3.33
N ALA A 72 5.18 -1.05 3.05
CA ALA A 72 5.66 -1.67 1.83
C ALA A 72 5.48 -3.21 1.86
N PRO A 73 5.20 -3.86 0.71
CA PRO A 73 4.87 -5.28 0.68
C PRO A 73 5.97 -6.18 1.25
N GLU A 74 7.24 -5.84 1.04
CA GLU A 74 8.36 -6.61 1.57
C GLU A 74 8.41 -6.62 3.11
N ILE A 75 7.87 -5.59 3.76
CA ILE A 75 7.82 -5.50 5.23
C ILE A 75 6.79 -6.49 5.78
N PHE A 76 5.64 -6.63 5.09
CA PHE A 76 4.68 -7.69 5.42
C PHE A 76 5.21 -9.09 5.19
N GLN A 77 6.25 -9.24 4.35
CA GLN A 77 6.91 -10.51 4.05
C GLN A 77 8.12 -10.78 4.98
N GLY A 78 8.24 -10.04 6.08
CA GLY A 78 9.29 -10.22 7.07
C GLY A 78 10.63 -9.56 6.74
N ALA A 79 10.70 -8.75 5.68
CA ALA A 79 11.91 -7.95 5.42
C ALA A 79 11.99 -6.77 6.39
N LYS A 80 13.22 -6.36 6.69
CA LYS A 80 13.49 -5.17 7.49
C LYS A 80 13.10 -3.89 6.76
N TYR A 81 12.74 -2.86 7.54
CA TYR A 81 12.54 -1.51 7.01
C TYR A 81 13.80 -0.98 6.32
N THR A 82 13.62 -0.28 5.22
CA THR A 82 14.71 0.33 4.47
C THR A 82 14.34 1.72 4.00
N LYS A 83 15.31 2.48 3.51
CA LYS A 83 15.00 3.74 2.79
C LYS A 83 14.01 3.49 1.64
N ALA A 84 14.06 2.32 0.98
CA ALA A 84 13.15 1.98 -0.10
C ALA A 84 11.71 1.70 0.38
N SER A 85 11.51 1.25 1.63
CA SER A 85 10.17 1.13 2.20
C SER A 85 9.56 2.51 2.48
N ASP A 86 10.33 3.48 2.98
CA ASP A 86 9.84 4.87 3.09
C ASP A 86 9.46 5.46 1.72
N ILE A 87 10.18 5.08 0.65
CA ILE A 87 9.85 5.51 -0.71
C ILE A 87 8.51 4.94 -1.17
N TYR A 88 8.19 3.70 -0.82
CA TYR A 88 6.88 3.12 -1.10
C TYR A 88 5.78 3.96 -0.45
N SER A 89 5.95 4.30 0.83
CA SER A 89 5.00 5.12 1.57
C SER A 89 4.88 6.53 0.99
N PHE A 90 5.98 7.13 0.52
CA PHE A 90 5.93 8.38 -0.24
C PHE A 90 5.16 8.25 -1.55
N GLY A 91 5.22 7.10 -2.24
CA GLY A 91 4.36 6.80 -3.40
C GLY A 91 2.87 6.84 -3.05
N MET A 92 2.49 6.33 -1.88
CA MET A 92 1.12 6.36 -1.38
C MET A 92 0.67 7.79 -1.03
N ILE A 93 1.55 8.60 -0.45
CA ILE A 93 1.31 10.04 -0.22
C ILE A 93 1.14 10.78 -1.54
N MET A 94 1.98 10.50 -2.54
CA MET A 94 1.83 11.10 -3.88
C MET A 94 0.46 10.76 -4.48
N TRP A 95 0.00 9.51 -4.34
CA TRP A 95 -1.34 9.11 -4.78
C TRP A 95 -2.43 9.85 -4.01
N GLU A 96 -2.30 9.96 -2.68
CA GLU A 96 -3.25 10.70 -1.84
C GLU A 96 -3.39 12.17 -2.27
N LEU A 97 -2.26 12.84 -2.53
CA LEU A 97 -2.25 14.24 -2.97
C LEU A 97 -2.83 14.42 -4.37
N MET A 98 -2.59 13.48 -5.29
CA MET A 98 -3.12 13.54 -6.66
C MET A 98 -4.62 13.27 -6.73
N THR A 99 -5.13 12.45 -5.81
CA THR A 99 -6.53 11.99 -5.85
C THR A 99 -7.43 12.69 -4.84
N GLY A 100 -6.86 13.30 -3.80
CA GLY A 100 -7.61 13.78 -2.63
C GLY A 100 -8.21 12.65 -1.80
N ARG A 101 -7.77 11.40 -1.99
CA ARG A 101 -8.32 10.19 -1.36
C ARG A 101 -7.24 9.47 -0.58
N ARG A 102 -7.60 8.87 0.54
CA ARG A 102 -6.67 8.00 1.25
C ARG A 102 -6.51 6.66 0.52
N PRO A 103 -5.29 6.09 0.43
CA PRO A 103 -5.06 4.83 -0.26
C PRO A 103 -5.90 3.70 0.34
N PHE A 104 -6.65 2.97 -0.50
CA PHE A 104 -7.57 1.89 -0.08
C PHE A 104 -8.73 2.33 0.84
N TRP A 105 -9.23 3.56 0.68
CA TRP A 105 -10.39 4.10 1.42
C TRP A 105 -11.67 3.27 1.30
N ASP A 106 -11.80 2.43 0.26
CA ASP A 106 -13.00 1.68 -0.12
C ASP A 106 -13.14 0.33 0.59
N ARG A 107 -12.13 -0.11 1.34
CA ARG A 107 -12.04 -1.46 1.87
C ARG A 107 -11.57 -1.50 3.32
N SER A 108 -11.77 -2.64 3.96
CA SER A 108 -11.29 -2.88 5.31
C SER A 108 -9.77 -2.99 5.32
N HIS A 109 -9.14 -2.45 6.36
CA HIS A 109 -7.69 -2.56 6.56
C HIS A 109 -7.41 -3.77 7.44
N ASP A 110 -7.50 -4.96 6.86
CA ASP A 110 -7.39 -6.25 7.52
C ASP A 110 -6.28 -7.13 6.90
N ALA A 111 -6.20 -8.40 7.32
CA ALA A 111 -5.25 -9.37 6.79
C ALA A 111 -5.44 -9.62 5.27
N TYR A 112 -6.67 -9.52 4.74
CA TYR A 112 -6.92 -9.69 3.32
C TYR A 112 -6.30 -8.57 2.50
N LEU A 113 -6.38 -7.32 2.97
CA LEU A 113 -5.71 -6.20 2.31
C LEU A 113 -4.19 -6.37 2.28
N ILE A 114 -3.60 -6.92 3.35
CA ILE A 114 -2.15 -7.24 3.38
C ILE A 114 -1.81 -8.23 2.26
N ILE A 115 -2.59 -9.32 2.14
CA ILE A 115 -2.41 -10.33 1.08
C ILE A 115 -2.51 -9.67 -0.30
N GLU A 116 -3.56 -8.89 -0.54
CA GLU A 116 -3.76 -8.19 -1.81
C GLU A 116 -2.56 -7.28 -2.16
N ILE A 117 -2.04 -6.50 -1.19
CA ILE A 117 -0.89 -5.60 -1.39
C ILE A 117 0.37 -6.39 -1.78
N CYS A 118 0.63 -7.50 -1.09
CA CYS A 118 1.71 -8.43 -1.40
C CYS A 118 1.58 -9.04 -2.80
N ASP A 119 0.35 -9.34 -3.22
CA ASP A 119 0.02 -9.81 -4.58
C ASP A 119 0.05 -8.70 -5.65
N GLY A 120 0.46 -7.49 -5.28
CA GLY A 120 0.66 -6.37 -6.20
C GLY A 120 -0.55 -5.45 -6.36
N ARG A 121 -1.59 -5.60 -5.53
CA ARG A 121 -2.70 -4.64 -5.49
C ARG A 121 -2.18 -3.24 -5.18
N ARG A 122 -2.63 -2.26 -5.96
CA ARG A 122 -2.37 -0.83 -5.75
C ARG A 122 -3.68 -0.05 -5.80
N PRO A 123 -3.72 1.16 -5.22
CA PRO A 123 -4.85 2.06 -5.39
C PRO A 123 -5.17 2.30 -6.87
N PRO A 124 -6.44 2.59 -7.23
CA PRO A 124 -6.86 2.74 -8.62
C PRO A 124 -6.01 3.74 -9.42
N ILE A 125 -5.71 3.37 -10.66
CA ILE A 125 -5.02 4.24 -11.61
C ILE A 125 -6.01 5.22 -12.23
N ILE A 126 -5.64 6.49 -12.25
CA ILE A 126 -6.45 7.55 -12.85
C ILE A 126 -5.87 7.89 -14.22
N THR A 127 -6.68 7.71 -15.27
CA THR A 127 -6.27 7.74 -16.68
C THR A 127 -5.83 9.14 -17.18
N ASN A 128 -6.18 10.21 -16.46
CA ASN A 128 -5.87 11.60 -16.81
C ASN A 128 -4.83 12.25 -15.87
N ALA A 129 -4.01 11.46 -15.19
CA ALA A 129 -3.10 11.99 -14.19
C ALA A 129 -1.94 12.83 -14.80
N PRO A 130 -1.56 13.95 -14.17
CA PRO A 130 -0.54 14.87 -14.69
C PRO A 130 0.88 14.30 -14.66
N GLU A 131 1.82 15.06 -15.21
CA GLU A 131 3.26 14.77 -15.17
C GLU A 131 3.72 14.58 -13.70
N GLY A 132 4.10 13.35 -13.36
CA GLY A 132 4.39 12.94 -11.97
C GLY A 132 3.76 11.60 -11.60
N TYR A 133 2.70 11.19 -12.30
CA TYR A 133 2.04 9.91 -12.07
C TYR A 133 2.97 8.69 -12.30
N GLU A 134 3.78 8.73 -13.35
CA GLU A 134 4.80 7.69 -13.59
C GLU A 134 5.86 7.65 -12.49
N LEU A 135 6.13 8.77 -11.83
CA LEU A 135 7.06 8.82 -10.70
C LEU A 135 6.44 8.17 -9.45
N MET A 136 5.18 8.48 -9.16
CA MET A 136 4.39 7.81 -8.11
C MET A 136 4.39 6.29 -8.32
N LYS A 137 4.12 5.82 -9.56
CA LYS A 137 4.13 4.38 -9.86
C LYS A 137 5.49 3.71 -9.62
N LYS A 138 6.59 4.43 -9.85
CA LYS A 138 7.94 3.92 -9.55
C LYS A 138 8.20 3.84 -8.04
N CYS A 139 7.61 4.72 -7.24
CA CYS A 139 7.75 4.68 -5.79
C CYS A 139 7.13 3.43 -5.17
N TRP A 140 5.97 2.99 -5.62
CA TRP A 140 5.26 1.84 -5.04
C TRP A 140 5.51 0.50 -5.75
N HIS A 141 6.61 0.40 -6.51
CA HIS A 141 6.98 -0.82 -7.21
C HIS A 141 7.16 -1.98 -6.20
N SER A 142 6.69 -3.20 -6.51
CA SER A 142 6.78 -4.34 -5.57
C SER A 142 8.23 -4.64 -5.19
N ASP A 143 9.12 -4.81 -6.18
CA ASP A 143 10.56 -4.91 -5.96
C ASP A 143 11.14 -3.57 -5.43
N PRO A 144 11.69 -3.52 -4.20
CA PRO A 144 12.23 -2.31 -3.60
C PRO A 144 13.46 -1.75 -4.34
N THR A 145 14.23 -2.58 -5.05
CA THR A 145 15.43 -2.14 -5.78
C THR A 145 15.10 -1.28 -7.00
N LYS A 146 13.89 -1.44 -7.54
CA LYS A 146 13.38 -0.65 -8.67
C LYS A 146 12.82 0.72 -8.25
N ARG A 147 12.69 0.97 -6.95
CA ARG A 147 12.20 2.25 -6.41
C ARG A 147 13.30 3.32 -6.52
N PRO A 148 12.96 4.58 -6.84
CA PRO A 148 13.93 5.66 -6.89
C PRO A 148 14.39 6.04 -5.47
N THR A 149 15.63 6.47 -5.30
CA THR A 149 16.06 7.06 -4.02
C THR A 149 15.39 8.42 -3.77
N ALA A 150 15.29 8.85 -2.51
CA ALA A 150 14.76 10.17 -2.15
C ALA A 150 15.51 11.32 -2.88
N LYS A 151 16.81 11.18 -3.11
CA LYS A 151 17.62 12.10 -3.92
C LYS A 151 17.16 12.15 -5.38
N LYS A 152 16.89 10.99 -6.01
CA LYS A 152 16.36 10.92 -7.39
C LYS A 152 14.95 11.53 -7.45
N LEU A 153 14.10 11.25 -6.47
CA LEU A 153 12.74 11.82 -6.34
C LEU A 153 12.77 13.34 -6.26
N TYR A 154 13.56 13.89 -5.34
CA TYR A 154 13.73 15.34 -5.18
C TYR A 154 14.14 16.01 -6.49
N ARG A 155 15.11 15.43 -7.22
CA ARG A 155 15.56 15.94 -8.53
C ARG A 155 14.43 15.95 -9.56
N LYS A 156 13.66 14.87 -9.66
CA LYS A 156 12.55 14.75 -10.62
C LYS A 156 11.40 15.70 -10.30
N ILE A 157 10.95 15.76 -9.04
CA ILE A 157 9.91 16.69 -8.59
C ILE A 157 10.34 18.14 -8.86
N ARG A 158 11.59 18.48 -8.55
CA ARG A 158 12.13 19.81 -8.87
C ARG A 158 12.24 20.11 -10.37
N ALA A 159 12.35 19.10 -11.23
CA ALA A 159 12.32 19.30 -12.67
C ALA A 159 10.88 19.59 -13.13
N ILE A 160 9.91 18.83 -12.63
CA ILE A 160 8.47 19.05 -12.88
C ILE A 160 8.06 20.46 -12.44
N LEU A 161 8.36 20.84 -11.19
CA LEU A 161 8.06 22.19 -10.67
C LEU A 161 8.69 23.31 -11.50
N ARG A 162 9.91 23.12 -11.99
CA ARG A 162 10.57 24.10 -12.88
C ARG A 162 9.87 24.24 -14.23
N LYS A 163 9.41 23.13 -14.79
CA LYS A 163 8.67 23.12 -16.06
C LYS A 163 7.34 23.83 -15.89
N GLU A 164 6.57 23.48 -14.86
CA GLU A 164 5.31 24.16 -14.53
C GLU A 164 5.49 25.66 -14.34
N TRP A 165 6.53 26.09 -13.61
CA TRP A 165 6.79 27.51 -13.42
C TRP A 165 7.17 28.26 -14.70
N LYS A 166 7.97 27.63 -15.59
CA LYS A 166 8.28 28.21 -16.91
C LYS A 166 7.02 28.30 -17.78
N CYS A 167 6.13 27.33 -17.67
CA CYS A 167 4.86 27.27 -18.36
C CYS A 167 3.73 28.00 -17.61
N ARG A 168 4.02 28.94 -16.69
CA ARG A 168 2.98 29.62 -15.89
C ARG A 168 1.85 30.30 -16.68
N HIS A 169 2.05 30.62 -17.95
CA HIS A 169 1.03 31.18 -18.84
C HIS A 169 0.18 30.11 -19.57
N ASN A 170 0.54 28.83 -19.44
CA ASN A 170 -0.20 27.66 -19.90
C ASN A 170 0.08 26.48 -18.93
N PRO A 171 -0.39 26.57 -17.67
CA PRO A 171 -0.11 25.56 -16.65
C PRO A 171 -0.71 24.21 -17.03
N THR A 172 -0.17 23.13 -16.47
CA THR A 172 -0.79 21.80 -16.64
C THR A 172 -2.25 21.87 -16.19
N LYS A 173 -3.17 21.60 -17.12
CA LYS A 173 -4.61 21.58 -16.83
C LYS A 173 -4.91 20.44 -15.87
N ILE A 174 -5.40 20.79 -14.69
CA ILE A 174 -6.01 19.82 -13.79
C ILE A 174 -7.37 19.48 -14.39
N ILE A 175 -7.50 18.27 -14.90
CA ILE A 175 -8.77 17.77 -15.42
C ILE A 175 -9.54 17.21 -14.22
N GLU A 176 -10.65 17.86 -13.87
CA GLU A 176 -11.58 17.28 -12.90
C GLU A 176 -12.07 15.94 -13.42
N SER A 177 -11.94 14.92 -12.58
CA SER A 177 -12.49 13.61 -12.85
C SER A 177 -13.55 13.34 -11.78
N PRO A 178 -14.72 12.79 -12.12
CA PRO A 178 -15.67 12.31 -11.11
C PRO A 178 -15.05 11.22 -10.21
N ASN A 179 -13.93 10.62 -10.64
CA ASN A 179 -13.13 9.66 -9.89
C ASN A 179 -11.98 10.31 -9.08
N ILE A 180 -11.83 11.64 -9.10
CA ILE A 180 -10.86 12.41 -8.31
C ILE A 180 -11.64 13.30 -7.34
N GLY A 181 -11.15 13.42 -6.11
CA GLY A 181 -11.76 14.25 -5.07
C GLY A 181 -12.06 13.45 -3.80
N PRO A 182 -12.21 14.16 -2.66
CA PRO A 182 -12.51 13.53 -1.39
C PRO A 182 -13.85 12.79 -1.48
N ILE A 183 -13.86 11.52 -1.13
CA ILE A 183 -15.09 10.73 -1.10
C ILE A 183 -15.74 10.90 0.27
N THR A 184 -17.06 11.03 0.27
CA THR A 184 -17.86 11.18 1.49
C THR A 184 -18.04 9.86 2.25
N LYS A 185 -17.93 8.71 1.57
CA LYS A 185 -18.07 7.38 2.14
C LYS A 185 -16.71 6.68 2.23
N ILE A 186 -16.22 6.51 3.45
CA ILE A 186 -15.04 5.70 3.75
C ILE A 186 -15.54 4.35 4.29
N ASN A 187 -14.87 3.24 3.95
CA ASN A 187 -15.17 1.97 4.60
C ASN A 187 -14.95 2.12 6.12
N PRO A 188 -15.93 1.80 6.98
CA PRO A 188 -15.82 2.04 8.43
C PRO A 188 -14.67 1.27 9.07
N ASN A 189 -14.20 0.20 8.43
CA ASN A 189 -13.07 -0.62 8.88
C ASN A 189 -11.73 -0.19 8.23
N ALA A 190 -11.70 0.92 7.49
CA ALA A 190 -10.47 1.53 7.00
C ALA A 190 -9.80 2.32 8.12
N ILE A 191 -8.60 1.90 8.53
CA ILE A 191 -7.90 2.44 9.69
C ILE A 191 -6.65 3.18 9.23
N TYR A 192 -6.62 4.49 9.48
CA TYR A 192 -5.55 5.41 9.09
C TYR A 192 -4.80 5.98 10.30
N LYS A 193 -4.63 5.14 11.31
CA LYS A 193 -3.83 5.41 12.48
C LYS A 193 -2.79 4.30 12.60
N SER A 194 -1.55 4.69 12.88
CA SER A 194 -0.46 3.75 13.05
C SER A 194 -0.73 2.83 14.23
N ARG A 195 -0.40 1.55 14.06
CA ARG A 195 -0.61 0.49 15.03
C ARG A 195 0.38 -0.66 14.81
N PRO A 196 0.58 -1.54 15.81
CA PRO A 196 1.23 -2.83 15.61
C PRO A 196 0.46 -3.67 14.59
N LEU A 197 1.18 -4.40 13.73
CA LEU A 197 0.62 -5.18 12.63
C LEU A 197 1.03 -6.65 12.68
N SER A 198 1.90 -7.09 13.59
CA SER A 198 2.39 -8.47 13.63
C SER A 198 1.28 -9.51 13.68
N GLU A 199 0.23 -9.30 14.48
CA GLU A 199 -0.91 -10.23 14.56
C GLU A 199 -1.70 -10.30 13.24
N MET A 200 -1.81 -9.17 12.53
CA MET A 200 -2.49 -9.12 11.22
C MET A 200 -1.66 -9.80 10.14
N ILE A 201 -0.34 -9.69 10.21
CA ILE A 201 0.61 -10.36 9.31
C ILE A 201 0.54 -11.88 9.53
N LYS A 202 0.61 -12.35 10.79
CA LYS A 202 0.40 -13.77 11.11
C LYS A 202 -0.94 -14.30 10.61
N SER A 203 -2.01 -13.50 10.76
CA SER A 203 -3.33 -13.85 10.23
C SER A 203 -3.33 -13.96 8.70
N ALA A 204 -2.63 -13.06 7.99
CA ALA A 204 -2.46 -13.11 6.54
C ALA A 204 -1.70 -14.38 6.11
N GLU A 205 -0.59 -14.73 6.77
CA GLU A 205 0.19 -15.94 6.51
C GLU A 205 -0.65 -17.22 6.70
N ASN A 206 -1.39 -17.32 7.81
CA ASN A 206 -2.28 -18.43 8.08
C ASN A 206 -3.39 -18.56 7.02
N THR A 207 -3.93 -17.42 6.58
CA THR A 207 -4.96 -17.38 5.52
C THR A 207 -4.40 -17.89 4.20
N ILE A 208 -3.20 -17.47 3.80
CA ILE A 208 -2.51 -17.96 2.59
C ILE A 208 -2.28 -19.47 2.68
N ASN A 209 -1.77 -19.96 3.81
CA ASN A 209 -1.53 -21.39 4.02
C ASN A 209 -2.83 -22.19 3.89
N THR A 210 -3.91 -21.72 4.50
CA THR A 210 -5.24 -22.35 4.40
C THR A 210 -5.75 -22.39 2.95
N ILE A 211 -5.60 -21.28 2.20
CA ILE A 211 -5.99 -21.22 0.79
C ILE A 211 -5.16 -22.20 -0.05
N ASN A 212 -3.86 -22.29 0.19
CA ASN A 212 -2.97 -23.20 -0.53
C ASN A 212 -3.30 -24.67 -0.26
N ILE A 213 -3.59 -25.03 1.00
CA ILE A 213 -4.05 -26.38 1.36
C ILE A 213 -5.35 -26.72 0.62
N LYS A 214 -6.35 -25.83 0.66
CA LYS A 214 -7.63 -26.02 -0.07
C LYS A 214 -7.43 -26.15 -1.59
N LYS A 215 -6.48 -25.43 -2.17
CA LYS A 215 -6.13 -25.56 -3.61
C LYS A 215 -5.49 -26.91 -3.91
N ILE A 216 -4.62 -27.41 -3.03
CA ILE A 216 -4.00 -28.74 -3.17
C ILE A 216 -5.06 -29.83 -3.07
N ASP A 217 -5.95 -29.76 -2.09
CA ASP A 217 -7.02 -30.74 -1.91
C ASP A 217 -7.97 -30.75 -3.12
N ARG A 218 -8.30 -29.57 -3.66
CA ARG A 218 -9.09 -29.48 -4.89
C ARG A 218 -8.37 -30.12 -6.08
N ARG A 219 -7.08 -29.84 -6.29
CA ARG A 219 -6.30 -30.48 -7.37
C ARG A 219 -6.24 -32.00 -7.22
N LYS A 220 -6.04 -32.51 -6.00
CA LYS A 220 -6.06 -33.95 -5.74
C LYS A 220 -7.41 -34.58 -6.04
N PHE A 221 -8.50 -33.87 -5.73
CA PHE A 221 -9.85 -34.31 -6.07
C PHE A 221 -10.07 -34.31 -7.59
N ASP A 222 -9.67 -33.25 -8.29
CA ASP A 222 -9.78 -33.16 -9.75
C ASP A 222 -8.94 -34.25 -10.45
N GLU A 223 -7.70 -34.49 -10.00
CA GLU A 223 -6.84 -35.60 -10.48
C GLU A 223 -7.48 -36.97 -10.20
N PHE A 224 -8.14 -37.15 -9.05
CA PHE A 224 -8.86 -38.39 -8.75
C PHE A 224 -10.04 -38.61 -9.71
N ILE A 225 -10.78 -37.56 -10.07
CA ILE A 225 -11.89 -37.67 -11.03
C ILE A 225 -11.35 -37.98 -12.44
N GLU A 226 -10.34 -37.26 -12.91
CA GLU A 226 -9.74 -37.48 -14.24
C GLU A 226 -9.18 -38.90 -14.40
N ASN A 227 -8.60 -39.48 -13.34
CA ASN A 227 -8.09 -40.86 -13.37
C ASN A 227 -9.19 -41.94 -13.31
N ASN A 228 -10.45 -41.56 -13.07
CA ASN A 228 -11.59 -42.49 -12.97
C ASN A 228 -12.61 -42.35 -14.12
N GLU A 229 -12.39 -41.47 -15.11
CA GLU A 229 -13.33 -41.25 -16.22
C GLU A 229 -13.23 -42.27 -17.39
N GLU A 230 -12.40 -43.31 -17.30
CA GLU A 230 -12.49 -44.47 -18.21
C GLU A 230 -13.14 -45.66 -17.50
N ASN A 231 -14.46 -45.67 -17.39
CA ASN A 231 -15.28 -46.89 -17.36
C ASN A 231 -16.75 -46.53 -17.63
N GLU A 232 -17.18 -46.69 -18.89
CA GLU A 232 -18.60 -46.64 -19.22
C GLU A 232 -19.35 -47.76 -18.50
N ASN A 233 -20.43 -47.36 -17.81
CA ASN A 233 -21.46 -48.16 -17.14
C ASN A 233 -21.13 -48.75 -15.77
N GLY A 234 -21.64 -48.10 -14.73
CA GLY A 234 -22.05 -48.79 -13.50
C GLY A 234 -21.66 -48.04 -12.23
N TYR A 235 -22.68 -47.69 -11.44
CA TYR A 235 -22.59 -47.17 -10.08
C TYR A 235 -21.36 -47.67 -9.29
N LEU A 236 -20.52 -46.75 -8.83
CA LEU A 236 -19.59 -46.99 -7.73
C LEU A 236 -19.94 -46.08 -6.55
N THR A 237 -20.73 -46.62 -5.62
CA THR A 237 -20.63 -46.24 -4.21
C THR A 237 -19.49 -47.03 -3.60
N LYS A 238 -18.46 -46.35 -3.09
CA LYS A 238 -17.65 -46.87 -1.98
C LYS A 238 -17.05 -45.73 -1.16
N GLU A 239 -17.26 -45.88 0.14
CA GLU A 239 -16.88 -45.00 1.23
C GLU A 239 -15.37 -44.75 1.28
N PHE A 240 -14.98 -43.49 1.46
CA PHE A 240 -13.74 -43.20 2.16
C PHE A 240 -14.09 -42.93 3.62
N GLN A 241 -13.67 -43.85 4.50
CA GLN A 241 -13.57 -43.60 5.93
C GLN A 241 -12.64 -42.39 6.13
N PHE A 242 -13.21 -41.25 6.50
CA PHE A 242 -12.43 -40.24 7.22
C PHE A 242 -12.29 -40.72 8.65
N ASP A 243 -11.05 -40.97 9.08
CA ASP A 243 -10.73 -41.17 10.49
C ASP A 243 -11.24 -39.97 11.28
N THR A 244 -12.26 -40.23 12.08
CA THR A 244 -12.87 -39.29 13.02
C THR A 244 -11.91 -39.07 14.18
N TYR A 245 -11.42 -37.83 14.34
CA TYR A 245 -11.10 -37.30 15.67
C TYR A 245 -11.54 -35.82 15.78
N ASN A 246 -12.64 -35.66 16.51
CA ASN A 246 -13.16 -34.48 17.23
C ASN A 246 -13.73 -33.26 16.46
N ASP A 247 -15.02 -33.37 16.15
CA ASP A 247 -16.14 -32.71 16.83
C ASP A 247 -16.29 -31.17 16.93
N LEU A 248 -17.45 -30.74 16.38
CA LEU A 248 -18.39 -29.68 16.80
C LEU A 248 -17.90 -28.21 16.71
N TYR A 249 -18.53 -27.28 15.98
CA TYR A 249 -19.94 -27.05 15.66
C TYR A 249 -20.04 -26.33 14.29
N ILE A 250 -21.10 -26.58 13.53
CA ILE A 250 -22.04 -25.56 13.01
C ILE A 250 -23.17 -26.31 12.31
N THR A 251 -24.32 -26.30 12.96
CA THR A 251 -25.63 -26.59 12.37
C THR A 251 -26.03 -25.51 11.35
N ARG A 252 -26.60 -25.94 10.22
CA ARG A 252 -27.81 -25.43 9.52
C ARG A 252 -28.06 -23.91 9.55
N GLU A 253 -28.46 -23.21 8.49
CA GLU A 253 -29.34 -23.52 7.36
C GLU A 253 -29.35 -22.20 6.54
N ILE A 254 -29.26 -22.25 5.21
CA ILE A 254 -29.96 -21.28 4.34
C ILE A 254 -30.44 -22.06 3.12
N GLU A 255 -31.73 -22.39 3.14
CA GLU A 255 -32.52 -22.73 1.95
C GLU A 255 -32.57 -21.51 1.03
N PHE A 256 -32.34 -21.72 -0.26
CA PHE A 256 -32.70 -20.77 -1.32
C PHE A 256 -34.02 -21.25 -1.91
N ASP A 257 -35.09 -20.49 -1.65
CA ASP A 257 -36.28 -20.51 -2.49
C ASP A 257 -36.15 -19.46 -3.60
N ILE A 258 -36.33 -19.97 -4.82
CA ILE A 258 -36.78 -19.39 -6.10
C ILE A 258 -37.03 -17.87 -6.14
#